data_AF-A0A1Y2XCK7-F1
#
_entry.id   AF-A0A1Y2XCK7-F1
#
_cell.length_a   1.000
_cell.length_b   1.000
_cell.length_c   1.000
_cell.angle_alpha   90.00
_cell.angle_beta   90.00
_cell.angle_gamma   90.00
#
_symmetry.space_group_name_H-M   'P 1'
#
loop_
_entity.id
_entity.type
_entity.pdbx_description
1 polymer ?
#
loop_
_entity_poly.entity_id
_entity_poly.type
_entity_poly.pdbx_seq_one_letter_code
_entity_poly.pdbx_strand_id
1 'polypeptide(L)'
;MGRLQEYQVIGRHLPTEANPTPKLYRMRIFAPNEVVAKSRFWYFLTKLKKVKKANGEIVSLNKIAEKNPLRVKNFGIWIRYDSRSGTHNMYKEYREMSRTEAVEALYQDMAARHRARFRSIHILRVVEIEKSEDVKRPYIKQLLTKNLSFPLPHRVPKINNKKVFSATRPSTFA
;
A
#
# COMPACT_ATOMS: atom_id res chain seq x y z
N MET A 1 -4.22 10.04 -7.26
CA MET A 1 -4.16 9.89 -5.79
C MET A 1 -2.79 10.39 -5.36
N GLY A 2 -2.67 11.22 -4.31
CA GLY A 2 -1.35 11.66 -3.86
C GLY A 2 -0.51 10.48 -3.34
N ARG A 3 0.82 10.55 -3.48
CA ARG A 3 1.76 9.49 -3.04
C ARG A 3 1.48 9.12 -1.59
N LEU A 4 1.28 7.83 -1.32
CA LEU A 4 1.00 7.36 0.03
C LEU A 4 2.24 7.42 0.91
N GLN A 5 2.04 7.72 2.18
CA GLN A 5 3.06 7.73 3.21
C GLN A 5 2.64 6.77 4.33
N GLU A 6 3.62 6.19 5.01
CA GLU A 6 3.41 5.32 6.15
C GLU A 6 3.48 6.12 7.44
N TYR A 7 2.44 6.04 8.26
CA TYR A 7 2.34 6.70 9.56
C TYR A 7 2.17 5.67 10.67
N GLN A 8 2.97 5.78 11.71
CA GLN A 8 2.70 5.17 13.00
C GLN A 8 1.84 6.13 13.82
N VAL A 9 0.60 5.72 14.09
CA VAL A 9 -0.32 6.48 14.95
C VAL A 9 -0.52 5.72 16.24
N ILE A 10 -0.27 6.40 17.37
CA ILE A 10 -0.49 5.88 18.72
C ILE A 10 -1.58 6.72 19.37
N GLY A 11 -2.61 6.07 19.89
CA GLY A 11 -3.69 6.74 20.60
C GLY A 11 -4.24 5.89 21.74
N ARG A 12 -5.00 6.54 22.62
CA ARG A 12 -5.62 5.92 23.80
C ARG A 12 -6.96 6.57 24.10
N HIS A 13 -7.70 5.96 25.03
CA HIS A 13 -8.83 6.64 25.67
C HIS A 13 -8.31 7.79 26.54
N LEU A 14 -9.10 8.84 26.74
CA LEU A 14 -8.78 9.87 27.73
C LEU A 14 -8.71 9.23 29.12
N PRO A 15 -7.69 9.55 29.94
CA PRO A 15 -7.63 9.09 31.33
C PRO A 15 -8.89 9.52 32.11
N THR A 16 -9.42 8.61 32.91
CA THR A 16 -10.53 8.88 33.84
C THR A 16 -10.13 8.48 35.25
N GLU A 17 -10.85 8.94 36.28
CA GLU A 17 -10.57 8.54 37.67
C GLU A 17 -10.59 7.02 37.86
N ALA A 18 -11.51 6.33 37.18
CA ALA A 18 -11.60 4.87 37.19
C ALA A 18 -10.47 4.18 36.40
N ASN A 19 -9.82 4.86 35.46
CA ASN A 19 -8.71 4.31 34.67
C ASN A 19 -7.68 5.40 34.33
N PRO A 20 -6.74 5.69 35.25
CA PRO A 20 -5.76 6.74 35.07
C PRO A 20 -4.69 6.40 34.02
N THR A 21 -4.50 5.11 33.70
CA THR A 21 -3.50 4.65 32.72
C THR A 21 -4.13 3.81 31.59
N PRO A 22 -4.92 4.43 30.69
CA PRO A 22 -5.55 3.71 29.59
C PRO A 22 -4.53 3.05 28.65
N LYS A 23 -4.86 1.87 28.13
CA LYS A 23 -4.03 1.11 27.19
C LYS A 23 -3.76 1.93 25.92
N LEU A 24 -2.50 1.92 25.48
CA LEU A 24 -2.05 2.53 24.23
C LEU A 24 -2.29 1.58 23.06
N TYR A 25 -2.85 2.10 21.97
CA TYR A 25 -3.05 1.38 20.72
C TYR A 25 -2.18 1.98 19.64
N ARG A 26 -1.39 1.13 18.97
CA ARG A 26 -0.51 1.51 17.86
C ARG A 26 -1.03 0.92 16.56
N MET A 27 -1.14 1.73 15.51
CA MET A 27 -1.45 1.29 14.15
C MET A 27 -0.47 1.86 13.14
N ARG A 28 -0.21 1.08 12.08
CA ARG A 28 0.48 1.56 10.88
C ARG A 28 -0.59 1.91 9.85
N ILE A 29 -0.64 3.17 9.44
CA ILE A 29 -1.66 3.72 8.56
C ILE A 29 -0.98 4.24 7.30
N PHE A 30 -1.47 3.81 6.14
CA PHE A 30 -1.04 4.32 4.85
C PHE A 30 -2.01 5.42 4.41
N ALA A 31 -1.51 6.65 4.28
CA ALA A 31 -2.31 7.82 3.97
C ALA A 31 -1.50 8.87 3.21
N PRO A 32 -2.14 9.76 2.42
CA PRO A 32 -1.43 10.82 1.69
C PRO A 32 -0.88 11.92 2.61
N ASN A 33 -1.49 12.14 3.78
CA ASN A 33 -1.08 13.14 4.76
C ASN A 33 -1.51 12.75 6.18
N GLU A 34 -1.06 13.52 7.16
CA GLU A 34 -1.32 13.28 8.58
C GLU A 34 -2.80 13.37 8.96
N VAL A 35 -3.54 14.31 8.35
CA VAL A 35 -4.97 14.51 8.65
C VAL A 35 -5.77 13.25 8.29
N VAL A 36 -5.50 12.69 7.10
CA VAL A 36 -6.12 11.43 6.67
C VAL A 36 -5.64 10.27 7.53
N ALA A 37 -4.36 10.25 7.95
CA ALA A 37 -3.84 9.23 8.85
C ALA A 37 -4.58 9.21 10.21
N LYS A 38 -4.78 10.39 10.84
CA LYS A 38 -5.55 10.55 12.08
C LYS A 38 -7.01 10.09 11.89
N SER A 39 -7.64 10.48 10.78
CA SER A 39 -9.02 10.08 10.46
C SER A 39 -9.17 8.55 10.31
N ARG A 40 -8.26 7.91 9.56
CA ARG A 40 -8.27 6.45 9.38
C ARG A 40 -7.94 5.69 10.65
N PHE A 41 -7.04 6.21 11.49
CA PHE A 41 -6.79 5.64 12.82
C PHE A 41 -8.07 5.57 13.65
N TRP A 42 -8.82 6.67 13.78
CA TRP A 42 -10.08 6.68 14.52
C TRP A 42 -11.14 5.75 13.91
N TYR A 43 -11.21 5.68 12.58
CA TYR A 43 -12.11 4.74 11.89
C TYR A 43 -11.84 3.29 12.30
N PHE A 44 -10.58 2.86 12.29
CA PHE A 44 -10.22 1.50 12.68
C PHE A 44 -10.33 1.26 14.19
N LEU A 45 -9.90 2.23 15.01
CA LEU A 45 -9.95 2.10 16.47
C LEU A 45 -11.39 2.02 16.99
N THR A 46 -12.32 2.78 16.40
CA THR A 46 -13.75 2.70 16.74
C THR A 46 -14.30 1.29 16.45
N LYS A 47 -13.93 0.70 15.30
CA LYS A 47 -14.37 -0.66 14.94
C LYS A 47 -13.77 -1.76 15.83
N LEU A 48 -12.52 -1.60 16.26
CA LEU A 48 -11.80 -2.64 17.00
C LEU A 48 -11.98 -2.54 18.53
N LYS A 49 -12.08 -1.33 19.07
CA LYS A 49 -12.06 -1.07 20.52
C LYS A 49 -13.16 -0.13 21.02
N LYS A 50 -14.10 0.27 20.15
CA LYS A 50 -15.22 1.18 20.48
C LYS A 50 -14.78 2.54 21.06
N VAL A 51 -13.52 2.94 20.85
CA VAL A 51 -13.01 4.26 21.26
C VAL A 51 -13.24 5.25 20.14
N LYS A 52 -13.96 6.34 20.45
CA LYS A 52 -14.24 7.45 19.53
C LYS A 52 -13.26 8.61 19.75
N LYS A 53 -13.10 9.46 18.74
CA LYS A 53 -12.27 10.68 18.81
C LYS A 53 -12.67 11.62 19.97
N ALA A 54 -13.95 11.66 20.33
CA ALA A 54 -14.44 12.51 21.43
C ALA A 54 -13.90 12.09 22.81
N ASN A 55 -13.70 10.78 23.02
CA ASN A 55 -13.32 10.21 24.32
C ASN A 55 -11.88 9.67 24.28
N GLY A 56 -11.09 10.07 23.29
CA GLY A 56 -9.75 9.56 23.10
C GLY A 56 -8.84 10.61 22.48
N GLU A 57 -7.54 10.40 22.66
CA GLU A 57 -6.51 11.28 22.16
C GLU A 57 -5.46 10.49 21.35
N ILE A 58 -4.84 11.18 20.40
CA ILE A 58 -3.66 10.67 19.70
C ILE A 58 -2.46 11.19 20.47
N VAL A 59 -1.69 10.27 21.04
CA VAL A 59 -0.50 10.56 21.84
C VAL A 59 0.69 10.90 20.95
N SER A 60 0.83 10.18 19.84
CA SER A 60 1.93 10.39 18.90
C SER A 60 1.52 10.02 17.48
N LEU A 61 1.99 10.82 16.53
CA LEU A 61 1.91 10.54 15.10
C LEU A 61 3.31 10.71 14.51
N ASN A 62 3.88 9.61 14.03
CA ASN A 62 5.22 9.61 13.44
C ASN A 62 5.14 9.09 12.01
N LYS A 63 5.74 9.81 11.08
CA LYS A 63 5.94 9.31 9.71
C LYS A 63 7.10 8.29 9.70
N ILE A 64 6.86 7.11 9.15
CA ILE A 64 7.88 6.07 8.99
C ILE A 64 8.48 6.17 7.59
N ALA A 65 9.81 6.25 7.52
CA ALA A 65 10.56 6.10 6.29
C ALA A 65 10.96 4.63 6.08
N GLU A 66 11.10 4.24 4.82
CA GLU A 66 11.60 2.91 4.45
C GLU A 66 13.07 2.76 4.85
N LYS A 67 13.42 1.67 5.55
CA LYS A 67 14.79 1.47 6.09
C LYS A 67 15.83 1.32 4.98
N ASN A 68 15.47 0.63 3.91
CA ASN A 68 16.37 0.32 2.79
C ASN A 68 15.66 0.65 1.46
N PRO A 69 15.57 1.93 1.06
CA PRO A 69 14.78 2.35 -0.10
C PRO A 69 15.43 1.99 -1.44
N LEU A 70 16.71 1.61 -1.46
CA LEU A 70 17.45 1.23 -2.67
C LEU A 70 17.48 -0.28 -2.91
N ARG A 71 16.84 -1.08 -2.05
CA ARG A 71 16.76 -2.54 -2.20
C ARG A 71 15.35 -2.94 -2.64
N VAL A 72 15.27 -3.70 -3.73
CA VAL A 72 14.01 -4.33 -4.18
C VAL A 72 13.61 -5.40 -3.16
N LYS A 73 12.34 -5.43 -2.79
CA LYS A 73 11.77 -6.38 -1.83
C LYS A 73 10.50 -6.99 -2.38
N ASN A 74 10.11 -8.13 -1.82
CA ASN A 74 8.80 -8.71 -2.05
C ASN A 74 7.95 -8.45 -0.80
N PHE A 75 6.72 -7.98 -0.98
CA PHE A 75 5.80 -7.68 0.10
C PHE A 75 4.56 -8.54 0.00
N GLY A 76 4.23 -9.22 1.09
CA GLY A 76 2.93 -9.87 1.29
C GLY A 76 1.97 -8.91 1.97
N ILE A 77 0.80 -8.71 1.38
CA ILE A 77 -0.25 -7.84 1.89
C ILE A 77 -1.54 -8.63 2.08
N TRP A 78 -2.03 -8.62 3.32
CA TRP A 78 -3.35 -9.14 3.67
C TRP A 78 -4.34 -7.99 3.69
N ILE A 79 -5.40 -8.13 2.92
CA ILE A 79 -6.47 -7.16 2.84
C ILE A 79 -7.80 -7.81 3.17
N ARG A 80 -8.71 -7.00 3.69
CA ARG A 80 -10.14 -7.21 3.59
C ARG A 80 -10.70 -6.14 2.67
N TYR A 81 -11.56 -6.50 1.73
CA TYR A 81 -12.22 -5.52 0.89
C TYR A 81 -13.70 -5.82 0.73
N ASP A 82 -14.47 -4.76 0.52
CA ASP A 82 -15.90 -4.83 0.26
C ASP A 82 -16.12 -4.83 -1.26
N SER A 83 -16.66 -5.93 -1.79
CA SER A 83 -17.14 -6.05 -3.16
C SER A 83 -18.56 -5.48 -3.27
N ARG A 84 -19.19 -5.63 -4.44
CA ARG A 84 -20.60 -5.26 -4.63
C ARG A 84 -21.56 -6.21 -3.90
N SER A 85 -21.12 -7.45 -3.63
CA SER A 85 -21.96 -8.52 -3.12
C SER A 85 -21.61 -8.96 -1.70
N GLY A 86 -20.46 -8.54 -1.16
CA GLY A 86 -20.04 -8.93 0.18
C GLY A 86 -18.61 -8.51 0.52
N THR A 87 -18.16 -8.90 1.72
CA THR A 87 -16.82 -8.59 2.21
C THR A 87 -15.91 -9.81 2.06
N HIS A 88 -14.75 -9.65 1.44
CA HIS A 88 -13.83 -10.76 1.17
C HIS A 88 -12.43 -10.46 1.69
N ASN A 89 -11.73 -11.49 2.15
CA ASN A 89 -10.31 -11.39 2.48
C ASN A 89 -9.48 -11.80 1.26
N MET A 90 -8.35 -11.14 1.05
CA MET A 90 -7.39 -11.47 0.01
C MET A 90 -5.97 -11.37 0.54
N TYR A 91 -5.12 -12.22 -0.01
CA TYR A 91 -3.67 -12.09 0.11
C TYR A 91 -3.11 -11.73 -1.26
N LYS A 92 -2.30 -10.69 -1.34
CA LYS A 92 -1.61 -10.29 -2.57
C LYS A 92 -0.15 -10.03 -2.30
N GLU A 93 0.67 -10.23 -3.33
CA GLU A 93 2.10 -9.99 -3.25
C GLU A 93 2.50 -8.95 -4.30
N TYR A 94 3.44 -8.08 -3.94
CA TYR A 94 4.00 -7.03 -4.79
C TYR A 94 5.53 -7.00 -4.65
N ARG A 95 6.22 -6.63 -5.74
CA ARG A 95 7.67 -6.47 -5.76
C ARG A 95 7.99 -5.00 -5.96
N GLU A 96 8.41 -4.33 -4.89
CA GLU A 96 8.59 -2.88 -4.84
C GLU A 96 9.77 -2.51 -3.92
N MET A 97 10.16 -1.24 -3.88
CA MET A 97 11.29 -0.76 -3.06
C MET A 97 10.87 -0.47 -1.61
N SER A 98 9.61 -0.09 -1.39
CA SER A 98 9.06 0.32 -0.10
C SER A 98 7.67 -0.25 0.20
N ARG A 99 7.31 -0.31 1.49
CA ARG A 99 5.94 -0.70 1.90
C ARG A 99 4.88 0.24 1.33
N THR A 100 5.18 1.53 1.24
CA THR A 100 4.28 2.55 0.69
C THR A 100 3.97 2.31 -0.78
N GLU A 101 4.99 2.00 -1.58
CA GLU A 101 4.82 1.71 -3.01
C GLU A 101 4.09 0.39 -3.23
N ALA A 102 4.40 -0.64 -2.43
CA ALA A 102 3.65 -1.90 -2.47
C ALA A 102 2.15 -1.71 -2.18
N VAL A 103 1.82 -0.85 -1.22
CA VAL A 103 0.42 -0.49 -0.92
C VAL A 103 -0.20 0.35 -2.02
N GLU A 104 0.54 1.25 -2.65
CA GLU A 104 0.06 2.02 -3.79
C GLU A 104 -0.24 1.12 -5.00
N ALA A 105 0.67 0.21 -5.34
CA ALA A 105 0.47 -0.82 -6.35
C ALA A 105 -0.76 -1.69 -6.05
N LEU A 106 -0.96 -2.07 -4.79
CA LEU A 106 -2.16 -2.75 -4.32
C LEU A 106 -3.44 -1.96 -4.62
N TYR A 107 -3.48 -0.67 -4.30
CA TYR A 107 -4.66 0.15 -4.57
C TYR A 107 -4.96 0.25 -6.06
N GLN A 108 -3.93 0.40 -6.91
CA GLN A 108 -4.10 0.43 -8.37
C GLN A 108 -4.60 -0.91 -8.91
N ASP A 109 -4.02 -2.02 -8.45
CA ASP A 109 -4.43 -3.37 -8.81
C ASP A 109 -5.90 -3.64 -8.43
N MET A 110 -6.27 -3.32 -7.18
CA MET A 110 -7.65 -3.50 -6.71
C MET A 110 -8.66 -2.62 -7.47
N ALA A 111 -8.27 -1.41 -7.87
CA ALA A 111 -9.07 -0.56 -8.73
C ALA A 111 -9.23 -1.14 -10.14
N ALA A 112 -8.14 -1.63 -10.74
CA ALA A 112 -8.15 -2.18 -12.09
C ALA A 112 -8.91 -3.50 -12.21
N ARG A 113 -8.61 -4.47 -11.34
CA ARG A 113 -9.14 -5.84 -11.42
C ARG A 113 -10.51 -6.00 -10.77
N HIS A 114 -10.79 -5.27 -9.70
CA HIS A 114 -12.00 -5.45 -8.90
C HIS A 114 -12.87 -4.19 -8.80
N ARG A 115 -12.47 -3.08 -9.44
CA ARG A 115 -13.13 -1.77 -9.33
C ARG A 115 -13.34 -1.34 -7.88
N ALA A 116 -12.46 -1.80 -6.98
CA ALA A 116 -12.54 -1.50 -5.57
C ALA A 116 -12.03 -0.08 -5.31
N ARG A 117 -12.84 0.71 -4.60
CA ARG A 117 -12.45 2.07 -4.23
C ARG A 117 -11.55 2.02 -2.99
N PHE A 118 -10.71 3.04 -2.81
CA PHE A 118 -9.84 3.18 -1.64
C PHE A 118 -10.57 2.96 -0.29
N ARG A 119 -11.77 3.53 -0.15
CA ARG A 119 -12.57 3.43 1.08
C ARG A 119 -13.04 2.01 1.40
N SER A 120 -13.16 1.15 0.38
CA SER A 120 -13.66 -0.22 0.49
C SER A 120 -12.55 -1.23 0.81
N ILE A 121 -11.30 -0.79 0.90
CA ILE A 121 -10.15 -1.66 1.17
C ILE A 121 -9.61 -1.36 2.56
N HIS A 122 -9.47 -2.42 3.36
CA HIS A 122 -8.81 -2.42 4.64
C HIS A 122 -7.53 -3.24 4.54
N ILE A 123 -6.40 -2.59 4.77
CA ILE A 123 -5.10 -3.26 4.86
C ILE A 123 -4.97 -3.80 6.28
N LEU A 124 -4.86 -5.12 6.41
CA LEU A 124 -4.75 -5.79 7.71
C LEU A 124 -3.30 -5.89 8.14
N ARG A 125 -2.42 -6.27 7.20
CA ARG A 125 -1.00 -6.50 7.48
C ARG A 125 -0.19 -6.35 6.20
N VAL A 126 0.98 -5.73 6.31
CA VAL A 126 2.01 -5.64 5.26
C VAL A 126 3.30 -6.20 5.84
N VAL A 127 3.91 -7.17 5.15
CA VAL A 127 5.14 -7.86 5.59
C VAL A 127 6.10 -7.97 4.42
N GLU A 128 7.39 -7.76 4.67
CA GLU A 128 8.46 -8.09 3.72
C GLU A 128 8.69 -9.61 3.76
N ILE A 129 8.65 -10.25 2.59
CA ILE A 129 8.92 -11.68 2.43
C ILE A 129 10.43 -11.81 2.21
N GLU A 130 11.13 -12.34 3.22
CA GLU A 130 12.60 -12.44 3.20
C GLU A 130 13.09 -13.63 2.36
N LYS A 131 12.41 -14.77 2.45
CA LYS A 131 12.79 -15.98 1.70
C LYS A 131 12.10 -16.02 0.35
N SER A 132 12.87 -16.26 -0.70
CA SER A 132 12.33 -16.38 -2.06
C SER A 132 11.35 -17.56 -2.23
N GLU A 133 11.50 -18.61 -1.43
CA GLU A 133 10.64 -19.80 -1.42
C GLU A 133 9.22 -19.52 -0.92
N ASP A 134 9.07 -18.54 -0.01
CA ASP A 134 7.79 -18.20 0.62
C ASP A 134 6.87 -17.38 -0.31
N VAL A 135 7.41 -16.86 -1.41
CA VAL A 135 6.65 -16.16 -2.45
C VAL A 135 5.70 -17.15 -3.10
N LYS A 136 4.40 -16.83 -3.16
CA LYS A 136 3.37 -17.74 -3.69
C LYS A 136 2.93 -17.36 -5.08
N ARG A 137 3.04 -16.09 -5.48
CA ARG A 137 2.48 -15.60 -6.74
C ARG A 137 3.42 -15.90 -7.92
N PRO A 138 2.98 -16.66 -8.96
CA PRO A 138 3.83 -17.06 -10.08
C PRO A 138 4.49 -15.89 -10.81
N TYR A 139 3.77 -14.78 -10.97
CA TYR A 139 4.28 -13.58 -11.65
C TYR A 139 5.41 -12.87 -10.90
N ILE A 140 5.57 -13.10 -9.59
CA ILE A 140 6.75 -12.64 -8.82
C ILE A 140 7.82 -13.71 -8.85
N LYS A 141 7.46 -14.99 -8.72
CA LYS A 141 8.41 -16.11 -8.78
C LYS A 141 9.30 -16.08 -10.02
N GLN A 142 8.75 -15.78 -11.20
CA GLN A 142 9.52 -15.68 -12.44
C GLN A 142 10.66 -14.63 -12.37
N LEU A 143 10.51 -13.60 -11.53
CA LEU A 143 11.48 -12.50 -11.37
C LEU A 143 12.61 -12.81 -10.37
N LEU A 144 12.56 -13.96 -9.70
CA LEU A 144 13.53 -14.36 -8.67
C LEU A 144 14.65 -15.28 -9.22
N THR A 145 14.65 -15.52 -10.53
CA THR A 145 15.66 -16.34 -11.20
C THR A 145 17.02 -15.62 -11.23
N LYS A 146 18.09 -16.37 -10.94
CA LYS A 146 19.45 -15.85 -11.03
C LYS A 146 19.78 -15.56 -12.49
N ASN A 147 20.45 -14.43 -12.76
CA ASN A 147 20.84 -13.99 -14.11
C ASN A 147 19.66 -13.82 -15.08
N LEU A 148 18.50 -13.39 -14.57
CA LEU A 148 17.33 -13.10 -15.40
C LEU A 148 17.67 -12.08 -16.50
N SER A 149 17.42 -12.47 -17.74
CA SER A 149 17.55 -11.62 -18.93
C SER A 149 16.30 -11.77 -19.78
N PHE A 150 15.82 -10.67 -20.34
CA PHE A 150 14.69 -10.66 -21.27
C PHE A 150 14.84 -9.50 -22.27
N PRO A 151 14.48 -9.72 -23.55
CA PRO A 151 14.44 -8.64 -24.52
C PRO A 151 13.25 -7.71 -24.24
N LEU A 152 13.28 -6.52 -24.85
CA LEU A 152 12.10 -5.65 -25.00
C LEU A 152 11.66 -5.72 -26.48
N PRO A 153 10.78 -6.66 -26.86
CA PRO A 153 10.56 -7.02 -28.28
C PRO A 153 9.93 -5.90 -29.11
N HIS A 154 9.15 -5.03 -28.47
CA HIS A 154 8.43 -3.95 -29.13
C HIS A 154 8.59 -2.66 -28.35
N ARG A 155 9.37 -1.71 -28.87
CA ARG A 155 9.64 -0.41 -28.25
C ARG A 155 8.87 0.68 -28.99
N VAL A 156 7.75 1.11 -28.41
CA VAL A 156 6.97 2.23 -28.96
C VAL A 156 7.77 3.53 -28.75
N PRO A 157 8.16 4.25 -29.82
CA PRO A 157 8.82 5.52 -29.66
C PRO A 157 7.87 6.55 -29.05
N LYS A 158 8.39 7.42 -28.18
CA LYS A 158 7.61 8.56 -27.69
C LYS A 158 7.24 9.45 -28.87
N ILE A 159 5.96 9.74 -29.02
CA ILE A 159 5.46 10.64 -30.07
C ILE A 159 6.10 12.01 -29.85
N ASN A 160 6.84 12.48 -30.85
CA ASN A 160 7.41 13.81 -30.82
C ASN A 160 6.34 14.82 -31.24
N ASN A 161 5.62 15.39 -30.27
CA ASN A 161 4.57 16.38 -30.54
C ASN A 161 5.08 17.66 -31.24
N LYS A 162 6.39 17.85 -31.39
CA LYS A 162 6.96 18.96 -32.17
C LYS A 162 6.84 18.75 -33.69
N LYS A 163 6.73 17.50 -34.16
CA LYS A 163 6.54 17.15 -35.58
C LYS A 163 5.29 16.29 -35.71
N VAL A 164 4.18 16.93 -36.08
CA VAL A 164 2.87 16.27 -36.25
C VAL A 164 2.86 15.36 -37.48
N PHE A 165 3.61 15.72 -38.53
CA PHE A 165 3.72 14.96 -39.77
C PHE A 165 5.14 14.44 -39.98
N SER A 166 5.26 13.21 -40.47
CA SER A 166 6.52 12.56 -40.83
C SER A 166 6.35 11.79 -42.13
N ALA A 167 7.32 11.92 -43.03
CA ALA A 167 7.37 11.13 -44.27
C ALA A 167 7.82 9.68 -44.01
N THR A 168 8.55 9.43 -42.91
CA THR A 168 9.07 8.12 -42.54
C THR A 168 8.26 7.50 -41.40
N ARG A 169 8.03 6.17 -41.49
CA ARG A 169 7.35 5.40 -40.44
C ARG A 169 8.31 5.15 -39.26
N PRO A 170 7.81 5.19 -38.01
CA PRO A 170 8.62 4.84 -36.85
C PRO A 170 9.00 3.36 -36.85
N SER A 171 10.23 3.04 -36.44
CA SER A 171 10.65 1.66 -36.12
C SER A 171 10.35 1.34 -34.65
N THR A 172 9.90 0.12 -34.39
CA THR A 172 9.66 -0.41 -33.03
C THR A 172 10.62 -1.54 -32.64
N PHE A 173 11.48 -1.94 -33.58
CA PHE A 173 12.59 -2.87 -33.38
C PHE A 173 13.88 -2.05 -33.19
N ALA A 174 14.65 -2.39 -32.15
CA ALA A 174 15.87 -1.72 -31.77
C ALA A 174 17.02 -2.73 -31.69
#